data_AF-A0A924IN54-F1
#
_entry.id   AF-A0A924IN54-F1
#
_cell.length_a   1.000
_cell.length_b   1.000
_cell.length_c   1.000
_cell.angle_alpha   90.00
_cell.angle_beta   90.00
_cell.angle_gamma   90.00
#
_symmetry.space_group_name_H-M   'P 1'
#
loop_
_entity.id
_entity.type
_entity.pdbx_description
1 polymer ?
#
loop_
_entity_poly.entity_id
_entity_poly.type
_entity_poly.pdbx_seq_one_letter_code
_entity_poly.pdbx_strand_id
1 'polypeptide(L)'
;MPALMKFLHIAASIAWLGGVGFLLVALRPAAVALLAPPQRLPLIARVLSRFFVLVWISIGVLLVSGLWMLLAVGMKNAPIGWHVMLGLGLLMFALFGHLYFGPFRRLKLAVAAANWPEGGKRAAQIATLAQINLVIGAVSIAAVISLV
;
A
#
# COMPACT_ATOMS: atom_id res chain seq x y z
N MET A 1 3.99 -18.49 20.32
CA MET A 1 4.24 -18.15 18.89
C MET A 1 3.03 -17.57 18.12
N PRO A 2 1.76 -18.01 18.24
CA PRO A 2 0.67 -17.48 17.40
C PRO A 2 0.35 -16.00 17.67
N ALA A 3 0.50 -15.54 18.91
CA ALA A 3 0.28 -14.13 19.27
C ALA A 3 1.27 -13.18 18.57
N LEU A 4 2.55 -13.57 18.47
CA LEU A 4 3.57 -12.78 17.79
C LEU A 4 3.27 -12.62 16.30
N MET A 5 2.90 -13.71 15.61
CA MET A 5 2.59 -13.66 14.18
C MET A 5 1.35 -12.78 13.90
N LYS A 6 0.30 -12.90 14.73
CA LYS A 6 -0.87 -12.01 14.65
C LYS A 6 -0.48 -10.54 14.89
N PHE A 7 0.32 -10.28 15.93
CA PHE A 7 0.81 -8.93 16.22
C PHE A 7 1.57 -8.34 15.03
N LEU A 8 2.53 -9.07 14.47
CA LEU A 8 3.33 -8.64 13.32
C LEU A 8 2.44 -8.40 12.09
N HIS A 9 1.49 -9.29 11.83
CA HIS A 9 0.56 -9.17 10.71
C HIS A 9 -0.29 -7.88 10.82
N ILE A 10 -0.84 -7.63 12.01
CA ILE A 10 -1.66 -6.44 12.27
C ILE A 10 -0.81 -5.16 12.27
N ALA A 11 0.39 -5.18 12.87
CA ALA A 11 1.29 -4.03 12.84
C ALA A 11 1.69 -3.67 11.41
N ALA A 12 2.01 -4.66 10.57
CA ALA A 12 2.35 -4.44 9.17
C ALA A 12 1.16 -3.93 8.34
N SER A 13 -0.06 -4.42 8.59
CA SER A 13 -1.27 -3.93 7.93
C SER A 13 -1.58 -2.48 8.33
N ILE A 14 -1.46 -2.14 9.61
CA ILE A 14 -1.62 -0.76 10.10
C ILE A 14 -0.59 0.17 9.44
N ALA A 15 0.68 -0.22 9.42
CA ALA A 15 1.75 0.59 8.85
C ALA A 15 1.50 0.88 7.35
N TRP A 16 1.02 -0.12 6.60
CA TRP A 16 0.74 0.04 5.18
C TRP A 16 -0.58 0.78 4.92
N LEU A 17 -1.73 0.26 5.36
CA LEU A 17 -3.04 0.83 5.07
C LEU A 17 -3.20 2.20 5.75
N GLY A 18 -2.75 2.35 6.99
CA GLY A 18 -2.76 3.62 7.71
C GLY A 18 -1.89 4.67 7.02
N GLY A 19 -0.71 4.29 6.54
CA GLY A 19 0.15 5.18 5.77
C GLY A 19 -0.46 5.61 4.44
N VAL A 20 -1.11 4.71 3.70
CA VAL A 20 -1.86 5.04 2.48
C VAL A 20 -3.03 5.99 2.78
N GLY A 21 -3.79 5.71 3.84
CA GLY A 21 -4.87 6.59 4.30
C GLY A 21 -4.38 7.99 4.62
N PHE A 22 -3.31 8.11 5.41
CA PHE A 22 -2.67 9.39 5.72
C PHE A 22 -2.22 10.13 4.45
N LEU A 23 -1.56 9.44 3.53
CA LEU A 23 -1.09 10.04 2.27
C LEU A 23 -2.24 10.63 1.44
N LEU A 24 -3.35 9.89 1.33
CA LEU A 24 -4.48 10.27 0.48
C LEU A 24 -5.38 11.33 1.12
N VAL A 25 -5.65 11.21 2.42
CA VAL A 25 -6.67 12.01 3.13
C VAL A 25 -6.08 13.27 3.77
N ALA A 26 -4.83 13.21 4.25
CA ALA A 26 -4.21 14.32 4.96
C ALA A 26 -3.11 14.99 4.13
N LEU A 27 -2.06 14.23 3.76
CA LEU A 27 -0.87 14.82 3.16
C LEU A 27 -1.12 15.41 1.77
N ARG A 28 -1.72 14.62 0.87
CA ARG A 28 -1.91 15.04 -0.53
C ARG A 28 -2.82 16.27 -0.64
N PRO A 29 -3.98 16.36 0.03
CA PRO A 29 -4.82 17.56 -0.01
C PRO A 29 -4.09 18.80 0.50
N ALA A 30 -3.40 18.70 1.65
CA ALA A 30 -2.64 19.81 2.20
C ALA A 30 -1.52 20.28 1.25
N ALA A 31 -0.78 19.34 0.66
CA ALA A 31 0.28 19.64 -0.29
C ALA A 31 -0.26 20.27 -1.59
N VAL A 32 -1.45 19.88 -2.05
CA VAL A 32 -2.10 20.50 -3.22
C VAL A 32 -2.59 21.92 -2.92
N ALA A 33 -3.13 22.15 -1.72
CA ALA A 33 -3.65 23.46 -1.32
C ALA A 33 -2.55 24.50 -1.10
N LEU A 34 -1.40 24.09 -0.57
CA LEU A 34 -0.36 25.02 -0.11
C LEU A 34 0.83 25.16 -1.06
N LEU A 35 1.12 24.15 -1.89
CA LEU A 35 2.37 24.10 -2.64
C LEU A 35 2.15 24.08 -4.15
N ALA A 36 2.86 24.96 -4.85
CA ALA A 36 2.95 24.95 -6.30
C ALA A 36 3.65 23.66 -6.79
N PRO A 37 3.40 23.20 -8.04
CA PRO A 37 3.97 21.94 -8.56
C PRO A 37 5.49 21.77 -8.39
N PRO A 38 6.34 22.81 -8.61
CA PRO A 38 7.80 22.69 -8.44
C PRO A 38 8.24 22.41 -7.00
N GLN A 39 7.43 22.75 -5.99
CA GLN A 39 7.70 22.46 -4.58
C GLN A 39 7.00 21.18 -4.13
N ARG A 40 5.76 20.99 -4.57
CA ARG A 40 4.89 19.87 -4.21
C ARG A 40 5.42 18.53 -4.73
N LEU A 41 5.78 18.45 -6.01
CA LEU A 41 6.13 17.17 -6.63
C LEU A 41 7.45 16.58 -6.09
N PRO A 42 8.51 17.37 -5.82
CA PRO A 42 9.68 16.87 -5.11
C PRO A 42 9.39 16.39 -3.68
N LEU A 43 8.51 17.09 -2.95
CA LEU A 43 8.08 16.65 -1.62
C LEU A 43 7.40 15.28 -1.70
N ILE A 44 6.39 15.15 -2.58
CA ILE A 44 5.66 13.89 -2.77
C ILE A 44 6.61 12.77 -3.19
N ALA A 45 7.50 13.00 -4.16
CA ALA A 45 8.47 12.00 -4.59
C ALA A 45 9.38 11.52 -3.43
N ARG A 46 9.84 12.45 -2.58
CA ARG A 46 10.68 12.12 -1.42
C ARG A 46 9.92 11.44 -0.28
N VAL A 47 8.66 11.79 -0.05
CA VAL A 47 7.81 11.09 0.94
C VAL A 47 7.52 9.67 0.46
N LEU A 48 7.07 9.51 -0.79
CA LEU A 48 6.78 8.20 -1.37
C LEU A 48 8.02 7.29 -1.41
N SER A 49 9.22 7.85 -1.66
CA SER A 49 10.47 7.07 -1.62
C SER A 49 10.70 6.40 -0.26
N ARG A 50 10.47 7.12 0.84
CA ARG A 50 10.62 6.59 2.20
C ARG A 50 9.48 5.65 2.56
N PHE A 51 8.26 6.05 2.23
CA PHE A 51 7.08 5.24 2.52
C PHE A 51 7.12 3.90 1.78
N PHE A 52 7.56 3.85 0.53
CA PHE A 52 7.61 2.58 -0.21
C PHE A 52 8.63 1.60 0.33
N VAL A 53 9.71 2.06 0.98
CA VAL A 53 10.60 1.17 1.74
C VAL A 53 9.84 0.51 2.89
N LEU A 54 9.08 1.30 3.65
CA LEU A 54 8.21 0.77 4.72
C LEU A 54 7.18 -0.22 4.17
N VAL A 55 6.56 0.09 3.03
CA VAL A 55 5.57 -0.80 2.39
C VAL A 55 6.20 -2.12 1.95
N TRP A 56 7.39 -2.12 1.37
CA TRP A 56 8.10 -3.36 1.03
C TRP A 56 8.37 -4.24 2.26
N ILE A 57 8.77 -3.61 3.38
CA ILE A 57 8.95 -4.32 4.66
C ILE A 57 7.60 -4.88 5.15
N SER A 58 6.54 -4.07 5.14
CA SER A 58 5.19 -4.51 5.54
C SER A 58 4.70 -5.69 4.70
N ILE A 59 4.88 -5.66 3.37
CA ILE A 59 4.51 -6.77 2.48
C ILE A 59 5.24 -8.05 2.88
N GLY A 60 6.57 -7.97 3.11
CA GLY A 60 7.35 -9.12 3.55
C GLY A 60 6.83 -9.70 4.86
N VAL A 61 6.57 -8.85 5.85
CA VAL A 61 6.03 -9.26 7.16
C VAL A 61 4.63 -9.87 7.01
N LEU A 62 3.75 -9.28 6.20
CA LEU A 62 2.39 -9.78 5.97
C LEU A 62 2.39 -11.16 5.31
N LEU A 63 3.20 -11.36 4.28
CA LEU A 63 3.30 -12.64 3.58
C LEU A 63 3.86 -13.73 4.50
N VAL A 64 4.95 -13.45 5.23
CA VAL A 64 5.56 -14.42 6.14
C VAL A 64 4.61 -14.78 7.29
N SER A 65 4.06 -13.77 7.97
CA SER A 65 3.16 -14.01 9.11
C SER A 65 1.83 -14.64 8.68
N GLY A 66 1.26 -14.20 7.55
CA GLY A 66 0.00 -14.72 7.03
C GLY A 66 0.11 -16.17 6.57
N LEU A 67 1.16 -16.50 5.80
CA LEU A 67 1.41 -17.88 5.37
C LEU A 67 1.73 -18.79 6.55
N TRP A 68 2.50 -18.32 7.54
CA TRP A 68 2.75 -19.10 8.75
C TRP A 68 1.46 -19.49 9.47
N MET A 69 0.55 -18.53 9.67
CA MET A 69 -0.74 -18.78 10.33
C MET A 69 -1.64 -19.68 9.47
N LEU A 70 -1.67 -19.50 8.15
CA LEU A 70 -2.48 -20.28 7.23
C LEU A 70 -2.00 -21.74 7.15
N LEU A 71 -0.68 -21.97 7.07
CA LEU A 71 -0.10 -23.31 7.01
C LEU A 71 -0.30 -24.08 8.32
N ALA A 72 -0.32 -23.41 9.47
CA ALA A 72 -0.58 -24.04 10.75
C ALA A 72 -2.01 -24.61 10.87
N VAL A 73 -2.99 -24.02 10.16
CA VAL A 73 -4.38 -24.51 10.09
C VAL A 73 -4.58 -25.47 8.91
N GLY A 74 -3.87 -25.21 7.81
CA GLY A 74 -3.97 -25.93 6.55
C GLY A 74 -5.04 -25.34 5.62
N MET A 75 -4.75 -25.34 4.31
CA MET A 75 -5.61 -24.73 3.27
C MET A 75 -7.02 -25.32 3.18
N LYS A 76 -7.27 -26.53 3.68
CA LYS A 76 -8.59 -27.15 3.65
C LYS A 76 -9.47 -26.74 4.84
N ASN A 77 -8.84 -26.41 5.96
CA ASN A 77 -9.53 -26.14 7.23
C ASN A 77 -9.63 -24.64 7.53
N ALA A 78 -8.94 -23.80 6.75
CA ALA A 78 -8.96 -22.36 6.94
C ALA A 78 -10.33 -21.79 6.52
N PRO A 79 -10.87 -20.80 7.25
CA PRO A 79 -12.11 -20.12 6.87
C PRO A 79 -12.00 -19.48 5.48
N ILE A 80 -13.13 -19.38 4.78
CA ILE A 80 -13.16 -18.80 3.43
C ILE A 80 -12.65 -17.36 3.41
N GLY A 81 -12.88 -16.59 4.48
CA GLY A 81 -12.34 -15.24 4.65
C GLY A 81 -10.82 -15.17 4.57
N TRP A 82 -10.10 -16.20 5.01
CA TRP A 82 -8.63 -16.25 4.95
C TRP A 82 -8.14 -16.44 3.50
N HIS A 83 -8.84 -17.26 2.71
CA HIS A 83 -8.55 -17.44 1.29
C HIS A 83 -8.82 -16.17 0.50
N VAL A 84 -9.92 -15.48 0.80
CA VAL A 84 -10.25 -14.18 0.19
C VAL A 84 -9.17 -13.14 0.56
N MET A 85 -8.78 -13.06 1.83
CA MET A 85 -7.69 -12.17 2.27
C MET A 85 -6.38 -12.46 1.55
N LEU A 86 -6.00 -13.73 1.39
CA LEU A 86 -4.79 -14.09 0.66
C LEU A 86 -4.86 -13.62 -0.80
N GLY A 87 -5.98 -13.89 -1.49
CA GLY A 87 -6.18 -13.48 -2.88
C GLY A 87 -6.13 -11.96 -3.05
N LEU A 88 -6.85 -11.22 -2.20
CA LEU A 88 -6.85 -9.76 -2.21
C LEU A 88 -5.49 -9.17 -1.85
N GLY A 89 -4.79 -9.75 -0.87
CA GLY A 89 -3.44 -9.35 -0.48
C GLY A 89 -2.43 -9.52 -1.61
N LEU A 90 -2.49 -10.63 -2.35
CA LEU A 90 -1.66 -10.85 -3.54
C LEU A 90 -1.98 -9.86 -4.67
N LEU A 91 -3.27 -9.53 -4.87
CA LEU A 91 -3.67 -8.50 -5.82
C LEU A 91 -3.14 -7.12 -5.41
N MET A 92 -3.27 -6.74 -4.14
CA MET A 92 -2.71 -5.49 -3.60
C MET A 92 -1.20 -5.42 -3.79
N PHE A 93 -0.49 -6.52 -3.56
CA PHE A 93 0.94 -6.63 -3.79
C PHE A 93 1.29 -6.39 -5.27
N ALA A 94 0.59 -7.04 -6.20
CA ALA A 94 0.80 -6.87 -7.63
C ALA A 94 0.54 -5.41 -8.08
N LEU A 95 -0.55 -4.80 -7.60
CA LEU A 95 -0.87 -3.39 -7.87
C LEU A 95 0.23 -2.46 -7.34
N PHE A 96 0.73 -2.71 -6.13
CA PHE A 96 1.84 -1.94 -5.57
C PHE A 96 3.13 -2.12 -6.39
N GLY A 97 3.45 -3.35 -6.81
CA GLY A 97 4.58 -3.60 -7.70
C GLY A 97 4.48 -2.81 -9.00
N HIS A 98 3.31 -2.84 -9.67
CA HIS A 98 3.06 -2.04 -10.87
C HIS A 98 3.25 -0.54 -10.62
N LEU A 99 2.68 -0.03 -9.52
CA LEU A 99 2.80 1.37 -9.08
C LEU A 99 4.27 1.77 -8.85
N TYR A 100 5.03 0.93 -8.15
CA TYR A 100 6.41 1.19 -7.76
C TYR A 100 7.36 1.22 -8.97
N PHE A 101 7.30 0.20 -9.82
CA PHE A 101 8.23 0.07 -10.95
C PHE A 101 7.86 0.96 -12.15
N GLY A 102 6.58 1.29 -12.32
CA GLY A 102 6.11 2.13 -13.43
C GLY A 102 5.92 3.60 -13.04
N PRO A 103 4.73 4.00 -12.54
CA PRO A 103 4.39 5.38 -12.22
C PRO A 103 5.38 6.09 -11.29
N PHE A 104 5.86 5.43 -10.24
CA PHE A 104 6.77 6.06 -9.28
C PHE A 104 8.16 6.33 -9.87
N ARG A 105 8.70 5.39 -10.66
CA ARG A 105 9.93 5.64 -11.43
C ARG A 105 9.77 6.84 -12.36
N ARG A 106 8.66 6.91 -13.11
CA ARG A 106 8.37 8.01 -14.03
C ARG A 106 8.17 9.35 -13.31
N LEU A 107 7.55 9.36 -12.13
CA LEU A 107 7.44 10.55 -11.29
C LEU A 107 8.82 11.10 -10.92
N LYS A 108 9.74 10.24 -10.44
CA LYS A 108 11.09 10.67 -10.07
C LYS A 108 11.85 11.26 -11.26
N LEU A 109 11.74 10.63 -12.44
CA LEU A 109 12.36 11.14 -13.67
C LEU A 109 11.79 12.50 -14.08
N ALA A 110 10.46 12.66 -14.04
CA ALA A 110 9.81 13.91 -14.37
C ALA A 110 10.21 15.04 -13.40
N VAL A 111 10.30 14.75 -12.10
CA VAL A 111 10.77 15.71 -11.09
C VAL A 111 12.23 16.11 -11.34
N ALA A 112 13.11 15.15 -11.63
CA ALA A 112 14.52 15.43 -11.92
C ALA A 112 14.69 16.29 -13.18
N ALA A 113 13.83 16.10 -14.18
CA ALA A 113 13.81 16.88 -15.42
C ALA A 113 12.99 18.18 -15.32
N ALA A 114 12.48 18.55 -14.14
CA ALA A 114 11.56 19.67 -13.93
C ALA A 114 10.31 19.66 -14.86
N ASN A 115 9.91 18.48 -15.34
CA ASN A 115 8.71 18.28 -16.15
C ASN A 115 7.48 18.16 -15.25
N TRP A 116 6.97 19.29 -14.79
CA TRP A 116 5.85 19.37 -13.84
C TRP A 116 4.52 18.83 -14.38
N PRO A 117 4.15 19.01 -15.67
CA PRO A 117 2.94 18.40 -16.22
C PRO A 117 2.96 16.87 -16.13
N GLU A 118 4.06 16.23 -16.56
CA GLU A 118 4.19 14.76 -16.48
C GLU A 118 4.28 14.29 -15.03
N GLY A 119 5.01 15.02 -14.16
CA GLY A 119 5.08 14.72 -12.74
C GLY A 119 3.71 14.76 -12.06
N GLY A 120 2.87 15.75 -12.39
CA GLY A 120 1.49 15.85 -11.92
C GLY A 120 0.64 14.66 -12.35
N LYS A 121 0.73 14.26 -13.63
CA LYS A 121 0.03 13.10 -14.17
C LYS A 121 0.40 11.80 -13.44
N ARG A 122 1.70 11.57 -13.20
CA ARG A 122 2.18 10.37 -12.49
C ARG A 122 1.82 10.39 -11.01
N ALA A 123 1.88 11.54 -10.36
CA ALA A 123 1.43 11.68 -8.97
C ALA A 123 -0.08 11.39 -8.83
N ALA A 124 -0.91 11.83 -9.78
CA ALA A 124 -2.33 11.50 -9.80
C ALA A 124 -2.56 9.99 -10.03
N GLN A 125 -1.85 9.39 -10.99
CA GLN A 125 -1.92 7.94 -11.24
C GLN A 125 -1.57 7.11 -10.00
N ILE A 126 -0.51 7.51 -9.27
CA ILE A 126 -0.13 6.87 -8.01
C ILE A 126 -1.26 6.99 -6.97
N ALA A 127 -1.87 8.17 -6.83
CA ALA A 127 -2.96 8.38 -5.88
C ALA A 127 -4.17 7.49 -6.19
N THR A 128 -4.56 7.36 -7.46
CA THR A 128 -5.65 6.46 -7.88
C THR A 128 -5.35 5.00 -7.55
N LEU A 129 -4.15 4.51 -7.88
CA LEU A 129 -3.76 3.13 -7.56
C LEU A 129 -3.70 2.90 -6.05
N ALA A 130 -3.20 3.87 -5.28
CA ALA A 130 -3.18 3.80 -3.82
C ALA A 130 -4.60 3.78 -3.23
N GLN A 131 -5.54 4.53 -3.78
CA GLN A 131 -6.94 4.52 -3.35
C GLN A 131 -7.60 3.16 -3.63
N ILE A 132 -7.39 2.59 -4.81
CA ILE A 132 -7.87 1.23 -5.14
C ILE A 132 -7.29 0.22 -4.15
N ASN A 133 -5.99 0.30 -3.87
CA ASN A 133 -5.32 -0.58 -2.92
C ASN A 133 -5.91 -0.45 -1.51
N LEU A 134 -6.20 0.78 -1.05
CA LEU A 134 -6.83 1.02 0.24
C LEU A 134 -8.23 0.40 0.33
N VAL A 135 -9.04 0.52 -0.72
CA VAL A 135 -10.37 -0.10 -0.78
C VAL A 135 -10.26 -1.63 -0.73
N ILE A 136 -9.36 -2.23 -1.50
CA ILE A 136 -9.12 -3.68 -1.46
C ILE A 136 -8.69 -4.12 -0.05
N GLY A 137 -7.83 -3.34 0.60
CA GLY A 137 -7.41 -3.59 1.97
C GLY A 137 -8.58 -3.57 2.97
N ALA A 138 -9.48 -2.59 2.85
CA ALA A 138 -10.69 -2.53 3.67
C ALA A 138 -11.61 -3.73 3.43
N VAL A 139 -11.82 -4.12 2.16
CA VAL A 139 -12.60 -5.32 1.81
C VAL A 139 -11.95 -6.58 2.37
N SER A 140 -10.62 -6.68 2.34
CA SER A 140 -9.89 -7.80 2.91
C SER A 140 -10.10 -7.93 4.41
N ILE A 141 -10.12 -6.81 5.15
CA ILE A 141 -10.41 -6.80 6.59
C ILE A 141 -11.86 -7.25 6.83
N ALA A 142 -12.82 -6.72 6.07
CA ALA A 142 -14.22 -7.10 6.19
C ALA A 142 -14.43 -8.61 5.91
N ALA A 143 -13.79 -9.16 4.89
CA ALA A 143 -13.86 -10.58 4.56
C ALA A 143 -13.39 -11.47 5.72
N VAL A 144 -12.30 -11.08 6.39
CA VAL A 144 -11.75 -11.83 7.54
C VAL A 144 -12.62 -11.71 8.78
N ILE A 145 -13.48 -10.70 8.89
CA ILE A 145 -14.39 -10.55 10.05
C ILE A 145 -15.72 -11.26 9.77
N SER A 146 -16.24 -11.16 8.55
CA SER A 146 -17.59 -11.60 8.21
C SER A 146 -17.67 -13.03 7.66
N LEU A 147 -16.55 -13.62 7.24
CA LEU A 147 -16.48 -14.95 6.61
C LEU A 147 -15.58 -15.92 7.40
N VAL A 148 -15.72 -15.90 8.73
CA VAL A 148 -14.98 -16.75 9.69
C VAL A 148 -15.78 -18.00 10.02
#